data_AF-A0A523XWX9-F1
#
_entry.id   AF-A0A523XWX9-F1
#
_cell.length_a   1.000
_cell.length_b   1.000
_cell.length_c   1.000
_cell.angle_alpha   90.00
_cell.angle_beta   90.00
_cell.angle_gamma   90.00
#
_symmetry.space_group_name_H-M   'P 1'
#
loop_
_entity.id
_entity.type
_entity.pdbx_description
1 polymer ?
#
loop_
_entity_poly.entity_id
_entity_poly.type
_entity_poly.pdbx_seq_one_letter_code
_entity_poly.pdbx_strand_id
1 'polypeptide(L)'
;MQPIVVFIILAIILGGFFYFGQLTKQEEEEIPQAQEIPSQTKESVPMEAQTFLGAVGSALKPVTKPTSESAPKPTTESAPKSTETKPTISINTYIISGPKEGEVIDETNKVTFEFKAKVSPKETEGRITFETKIEGVDEDWKKTSSQKRTINLPSGPKEYTFLVRAKIKDVIDPTPAKRTFKINTSPYFGKVKISSVRTKTSSRSSSITLTTSLQEGEEINITGWKIKGRKGSFVIPGGIEKYSPYYNPVPGEDIFVKRSDRIYLSGGSNPLGGGRNFRINKCFGYLANYRDFPTPITKNCPKPTREEISHLSPCCQEFILRLGRCEIPEYSSNFRISRDSECVAYLNKNLNYGGCYRKYSKDEDFLGKSWHIYMNRDFITKSLDTLYLRDQNGLLVDKYSYGCLICE
;
A
#
# COMPACT_ATOMS: atom_id res chain seq x y z
N MET A 1 -47.93 -48.37 -41.40
CA MET A 1 -49.19 -47.59 -41.49
C MET A 1 -49.06 -46.36 -40.61
N GLN A 2 -48.75 -45.21 -41.22
CA GLN A 2 -49.21 -43.89 -40.75
C GLN A 2 -50.76 -43.80 -40.97
N PRO A 3 -51.52 -42.76 -40.53
CA PRO A 3 -51.08 -41.37 -40.28
C PRO A 3 -51.87 -40.53 -39.23
N ILE A 4 -51.55 -39.22 -39.12
CA ILE A 4 -52.37 -38.07 -38.61
C ILE A 4 -52.51 -38.03 -37.07
N VAL A 5 -51.97 -37.07 -36.30
CA VAL A 5 -52.30 -35.62 -36.23
C VAL A 5 -51.08 -34.83 -35.72
N VAL A 6 -50.56 -33.95 -36.56
CA VAL A 6 -49.72 -32.79 -36.23
C VAL A 6 -50.42 -31.63 -36.91
N PHE A 7 -50.90 -30.63 -36.18
CA PHE A 7 -51.13 -29.22 -36.57
C PHE A 7 -52.07 -28.58 -35.54
N ILE A 8 -51.87 -27.27 -35.28
CA ILE A 8 -52.59 -26.38 -34.34
C ILE A 8 -52.04 -26.40 -32.90
N ILE A 9 -50.94 -25.67 -32.64
CA ILE A 9 -50.85 -24.51 -31.71
C ILE A 9 -49.57 -23.74 -32.10
N LEU A 10 -49.64 -22.94 -33.17
CA LEU A 10 -48.56 -22.03 -33.57
C LEU A 10 -49.21 -20.77 -34.18
N ALA A 11 -49.89 -19.98 -33.35
CA ALA A 11 -50.58 -18.76 -33.77
C ALA A 11 -50.80 -17.72 -32.63
N ILE A 12 -49.83 -17.51 -31.72
CA ILE A 12 -49.88 -16.39 -30.74
C ILE A 12 -48.49 -15.75 -30.49
N ILE A 13 -47.63 -15.59 -31.51
CA ILE A 13 -46.33 -14.89 -31.34
C ILE A 13 -46.09 -13.74 -32.36
N LEU A 14 -47.02 -13.44 -33.26
CA LEU A 14 -46.86 -12.34 -34.23
C LEU A 14 -48.06 -11.39 -34.22
N GLY A 15 -48.19 -10.60 -33.15
CA GLY A 15 -49.24 -9.59 -33.03
C GLY A 15 -48.93 -8.58 -31.93
N GLY A 16 -47.82 -7.84 -32.05
CA GLY A 16 -47.41 -6.87 -31.03
C GLY A 16 -46.37 -5.85 -31.47
N PHE A 17 -46.26 -5.57 -32.77
CA PHE A 17 -45.39 -4.53 -33.31
C PHE A 17 -46.18 -3.73 -34.36
N PHE A 18 -46.99 -2.77 -33.93
CA PHE A 18 -47.40 -1.61 -34.73
C PHE A 18 -48.18 -0.64 -33.82
N TYR A 19 -47.47 0.29 -33.19
CA TYR A 19 -48.02 1.59 -32.78
C TYR A 19 -46.92 2.64 -32.95
N PHE A 20 -46.84 3.17 -34.17
CA PHE A 20 -46.15 4.41 -34.50
C PHE A 20 -47.23 5.51 -34.53
N GLY A 21 -47.03 6.60 -33.79
CA GLY A 21 -47.92 7.76 -33.89
C GLY A 21 -47.63 8.88 -32.91
N GLN A 22 -47.13 9.98 -33.46
CA GLN A 22 -47.10 11.35 -32.93
C GLN A 22 -46.01 11.74 -31.90
N LEU A 23 -44.86 12.13 -32.47
CA LEU A 23 -43.93 13.09 -31.90
C LEU A 23 -44.54 14.50 -32.01
N THR A 24 -44.92 15.09 -30.88
CA THR A 24 -45.21 16.52 -30.75
C THR A 24 -43.90 17.30 -30.67
N LYS A 25 -43.74 18.27 -31.58
CA LYS A 25 -42.77 19.37 -31.47
C LYS A 25 -43.06 20.19 -30.20
N GLN A 26 -42.09 20.28 -29.30
CA GLN A 26 -41.90 21.38 -28.35
C GLN A 26 -40.42 21.78 -28.48
N GLU A 27 -40.15 22.89 -29.16
CA GLU A 27 -39.94 24.22 -28.57
C GLU A 27 -38.51 24.32 -28.01
N GLU A 28 -37.65 24.89 -28.86
CA GLU A 28 -36.26 25.27 -28.56
C GLU A 28 -36.29 26.33 -27.45
N GLU A 29 -35.80 25.96 -26.27
CA GLU A 29 -35.49 26.91 -25.21
C GLU A 29 -34.03 27.35 -25.37
N GLU A 30 -33.85 28.66 -25.56
CA GLU A 30 -32.56 29.34 -25.72
C GLU A 30 -31.62 29.04 -24.55
N ILE A 31 -30.43 28.56 -24.88
CA ILE A 31 -29.30 28.39 -23.95
C ILE A 31 -28.73 29.78 -23.63
N PRO A 32 -28.73 30.23 -22.36
CA PRO A 32 -28.00 31.44 -21.99
C PRO A 32 -26.50 31.18 -22.11
N GLN A 33 -25.83 32.08 -22.85
CA GLN A 33 -24.39 32.10 -23.03
C GLN A 33 -23.64 32.05 -21.69
N ALA A 34 -22.66 31.16 -21.61
CA ALA A 34 -21.72 31.09 -20.50
C ALA A 34 -20.93 32.40 -20.40
N GLN A 35 -21.12 33.14 -19.31
CA GLN A 35 -20.23 34.24 -18.94
C GLN A 35 -18.89 33.68 -18.50
N GLU A 36 -17.82 34.12 -19.15
CA GLU A 36 -16.44 33.90 -18.76
C GLU A 36 -16.20 34.45 -17.35
N ILE A 37 -15.91 33.56 -16.40
CA ILE A 37 -15.40 33.93 -15.08
C ILE A 37 -13.87 34.08 -15.20
N PRO A 38 -13.27 35.21 -14.79
CA PRO A 38 -11.84 35.41 -14.85
C PRO A 38 -11.09 34.40 -14.00
N SER A 39 -10.11 33.76 -14.63
CA SER A 39 -9.07 32.94 -14.02
C SER A 39 -8.34 33.75 -12.94
N GLN A 40 -8.66 33.50 -11.66
CA GLN A 40 -7.82 33.95 -10.56
C GLN A 40 -6.66 32.98 -10.40
N THR A 41 -5.54 33.36 -10.99
CA THR A 41 -4.20 32.85 -10.72
C THR A 41 -3.89 32.99 -9.24
N LYS A 42 -3.95 31.89 -8.47
CA LYS A 42 -3.33 31.86 -7.15
C LYS A 42 -1.83 31.72 -7.34
N GLU A 43 -1.20 32.87 -7.16
CA GLU A 43 0.22 33.11 -7.01
C GLU A 43 0.84 32.12 -6.02
N SER A 44 1.72 31.26 -6.53
CA SER A 44 2.54 30.37 -5.74
C SER A 44 3.64 31.17 -5.06
N VAL A 45 3.62 31.19 -3.72
CA VAL A 45 4.70 31.71 -2.88
C VAL A 45 6.00 30.95 -3.21
N PRO A 46 7.11 31.63 -3.56
CA PRO A 46 8.39 30.98 -3.75
C PRO A 46 9.01 30.64 -2.39
N MET A 47 9.34 29.36 -2.20
CA MET A 47 10.10 28.88 -1.05
C MET A 47 11.57 29.26 -1.26
N GLU A 48 12.06 30.20 -0.45
CA GLU A 48 13.44 30.67 -0.44
C GLU A 48 14.44 29.52 -0.23
N ALA A 49 15.35 29.36 -1.19
CA ALA A 49 16.56 28.58 -1.04
C ALA A 49 17.59 29.41 -0.27
N GLN A 50 17.82 29.07 1.00
CA GLN A 50 18.90 29.66 1.78
C GLN A 50 20.25 29.21 1.23
N THR A 51 20.91 30.17 0.58
CA THR A 51 22.26 30.05 0.03
C THR A 51 23.23 30.51 1.12
N PHE A 52 23.98 29.58 1.72
CA PHE A 52 25.08 29.92 2.64
C PHE A 52 26.33 30.26 1.80
N LEU A 53 26.57 31.56 1.60
CA LEU A 53 27.85 32.11 1.15
C LEU A 53 28.64 32.57 2.38
N GLY A 54 29.65 31.79 2.76
CA GLY A 54 30.70 32.20 3.68
C GLY A 54 32.01 32.36 2.90
N ALA A 55 32.42 33.61 2.70
CA ALA A 55 33.56 34.00 1.90
C ALA A 55 34.80 34.27 2.78
N VAL A 56 35.96 33.87 2.25
CA VAL A 56 37.27 34.54 2.32
C VAL A 56 38.09 34.45 3.61
N GLY A 57 39.24 33.78 3.48
CA GLY A 57 40.41 33.93 4.32
C GLY A 57 41.67 33.53 3.54
N SER A 58 42.10 34.40 2.62
CA SER A 58 43.38 34.29 1.89
C SER A 58 44.57 34.51 2.82
N ALA A 59 45.60 33.66 2.71
CA ALA A 59 46.98 34.03 3.02
C ALA A 59 47.94 33.18 2.16
N LEU A 60 48.29 33.72 1.00
CA LEU A 60 49.45 33.32 0.19
C LEU A 60 50.68 34.10 0.66
N LYS A 61 51.85 33.44 0.72
CA LYS A 61 53.22 33.91 0.37
C LYS A 61 54.29 32.88 0.83
N PRO A 62 55.54 32.89 0.31
CA PRO A 62 55.89 32.38 -1.02
C PRO A 62 57.15 31.46 -1.04
N VAL A 63 57.32 30.78 -2.18
CA VAL A 63 58.55 30.36 -2.88
C VAL A 63 59.91 30.50 -2.17
N THR A 64 60.68 29.40 -2.09
CA THR A 64 62.11 29.37 -2.48
C THR A 64 62.66 27.94 -2.69
N LYS A 65 63.19 27.71 -3.88
CA LYS A 65 64.28 26.78 -4.30
C LYS A 65 65.25 27.68 -5.11
N PRO A 66 66.50 27.30 -5.48
CA PRO A 66 67.37 26.19 -5.11
C PRO A 66 68.83 26.61 -4.79
N THR A 67 69.65 25.76 -4.15
CA THR A 67 71.11 25.78 -4.40
C THR A 67 71.80 24.45 -4.08
N SER A 68 72.73 24.07 -4.95
CA SER A 68 73.67 22.94 -4.86
C SER A 68 74.99 23.30 -4.15
N GLU A 69 75.76 22.25 -3.85
CA GLU A 69 77.17 22.14 -3.35
C GLU A 69 77.23 21.60 -1.91
N SER A 70 78.10 20.67 -1.52
CA SER A 70 79.29 20.04 -2.13
C SER A 70 79.56 18.70 -1.40
N ALA A 71 80.35 17.82 -2.01
CA ALA A 71 80.81 16.56 -1.43
C ALA A 71 81.88 16.77 -0.34
N PRO A 72 82.01 15.83 0.61
CA PRO A 72 83.30 15.15 0.76
C PRO A 72 83.22 13.62 0.94
N LYS A 73 84.40 13.04 0.72
CA LYS A 73 84.79 11.63 0.52
C LYS A 73 84.94 10.84 1.85
N PRO A 74 85.42 9.58 1.86
CA PRO A 74 84.73 8.41 2.42
C PRO A 74 85.27 7.97 3.80
N THR A 75 84.41 7.38 4.62
CA THR A 75 84.86 6.65 5.82
C THR A 75 84.35 5.22 5.76
N THR A 76 85.33 4.32 5.73
CA THR A 76 85.24 2.88 5.87
C THR A 76 84.57 2.50 7.20
N GLU A 77 84.02 1.28 7.23
CA GLU A 77 83.90 0.45 8.44
C GLU A 77 82.59 0.54 9.24
N SER A 78 81.65 -0.35 8.90
CA SER A 78 81.24 -1.48 9.77
C SER A 78 79.89 -2.01 9.29
N ALA A 79 79.84 -3.31 9.00
CA ALA A 79 78.63 -4.00 8.56
C ALA A 79 77.56 -3.95 9.68
N PRO A 80 76.35 -3.40 9.43
CA PRO A 80 75.24 -3.58 10.35
C PRO A 80 74.70 -5.00 10.19
N LYS A 81 74.64 -5.72 11.32
CA LYS A 81 73.89 -6.96 11.52
C LYS A 81 72.56 -6.90 10.76
N SER A 82 72.32 -7.95 9.96
CA SER A 82 71.02 -8.34 9.41
C SER A 82 69.91 -8.23 10.47
N THR A 83 69.25 -7.08 10.53
CA THR A 83 67.93 -6.95 11.15
C THR A 83 66.97 -7.75 10.29
N GLU A 84 66.54 -8.90 10.81
CA GLU A 84 65.49 -9.75 10.28
C GLU A 84 64.22 -8.90 10.06
N THR A 85 64.05 -8.37 8.85
CA THR A 85 62.89 -7.57 8.47
C THR A 85 61.65 -8.45 8.58
N LYS A 86 60.81 -8.19 9.58
CA LYS A 86 59.50 -8.84 9.71
C LYS A 86 58.77 -8.76 8.35
N PRO A 87 58.19 -9.88 7.87
CA PRO A 87 57.52 -9.90 6.58
C PRO A 87 56.38 -8.87 6.56
N THR A 88 56.36 -8.03 5.52
CA THR A 88 55.29 -7.04 5.32
C THR A 88 54.02 -7.76 4.90
N ILE A 89 52.99 -7.72 5.75
CA ILE A 89 51.70 -8.37 5.51
C ILE A 89 50.88 -7.52 4.54
N SER A 90 50.44 -8.10 3.43
CA SER A 90 49.50 -7.51 2.48
C SER A 90 48.17 -8.24 2.55
N ILE A 91 47.07 -7.49 2.64
CA ILE A 91 45.70 -8.00 2.69
C ILE A 91 44.94 -7.39 1.51
N ASN A 92 44.24 -8.23 0.74
CA ASN A 92 43.37 -7.79 -0.35
C ASN A 92 41.97 -8.39 -0.15
N THR A 93 40.99 -7.53 0.10
CA THR A 93 39.59 -7.87 0.28
C THR A 93 38.83 -7.75 -1.04
N TYR A 94 37.89 -8.65 -1.30
CA TYR A 94 37.06 -8.60 -2.50
C TYR A 94 35.64 -9.13 -2.23
N ILE A 95 34.69 -8.58 -2.97
CA ILE A 95 33.27 -8.96 -2.92
C ILE A 95 33.02 -10.07 -3.94
N ILE A 96 32.43 -11.17 -3.49
CA ILE A 96 32.17 -12.38 -4.29
C ILE A 96 30.76 -12.33 -4.87
N SER A 97 29.78 -11.97 -4.05
CA SER A 97 28.37 -11.99 -4.45
C SER A 97 27.60 -10.84 -3.79
N GLY A 98 26.41 -10.57 -4.33
CA GLY A 98 25.56 -9.43 -3.99
C GLY A 98 25.29 -8.53 -5.21
N PRO A 99 24.62 -7.38 -5.00
CA PRO A 99 24.32 -6.41 -6.05
C PRO A 99 25.57 -6.03 -6.84
N LYS A 100 25.50 -6.02 -8.17
CA LYS A 100 26.57 -5.62 -9.08
C LYS A 100 26.77 -4.10 -9.04
N GLU A 101 27.90 -3.64 -9.56
CA GLU A 101 28.17 -2.21 -9.69
C GLU A 101 27.10 -1.54 -10.56
N GLY A 102 26.43 -0.52 -10.02
CA GLY A 102 25.34 0.19 -10.66
C GLY A 102 24.01 -0.56 -10.75
N GLU A 103 23.88 -1.75 -10.14
CA GLU A 103 22.65 -2.53 -10.18
C GLU A 103 21.48 -1.78 -9.52
N VAL A 104 20.31 -1.81 -10.16
CA VAL A 104 19.06 -1.28 -9.61
C VAL A 104 18.22 -2.45 -9.11
N ILE A 105 17.93 -2.45 -7.81
CA ILE A 105 17.13 -3.47 -7.15
C ILE A 105 15.75 -2.87 -6.87
N ASP A 106 14.73 -3.37 -7.53
CA ASP A 106 13.35 -2.87 -7.48
C ASP A 106 12.34 -3.87 -6.89
N GLU A 107 12.80 -5.09 -6.58
CA GLU A 107 11.94 -6.17 -6.08
C GLU A 107 12.03 -6.43 -4.57
N THR A 108 12.95 -5.78 -3.87
CA THR A 108 13.24 -5.97 -2.43
C THR A 108 14.09 -4.82 -1.91
N ASN A 109 14.02 -4.54 -0.60
CA ASN A 109 14.97 -3.69 0.10
C ASN A 109 16.03 -4.49 0.89
N LYS A 110 15.97 -5.82 0.83
CA LYS A 110 16.90 -6.73 1.52
C LYS A 110 18.02 -7.14 0.59
N VAL A 111 19.25 -6.80 0.94
CA VAL A 111 20.45 -7.12 0.18
C VAL A 111 21.39 -8.00 0.98
N THR A 112 22.17 -8.82 0.29
CA THR A 112 23.14 -9.72 0.91
C THR A 112 24.43 -9.68 0.12
N PHE A 113 25.54 -9.46 0.82
CA PHE A 113 26.89 -9.45 0.28
C PHE A 113 27.68 -10.61 0.86
N GLU A 114 28.49 -11.25 0.01
CA GLU A 114 29.51 -12.21 0.44
C GLU A 114 30.87 -11.73 -0.03
N PHE A 115 31.89 -11.91 0.81
CA PHE A 115 33.21 -11.33 0.62
C PHE A 115 34.29 -12.23 1.21
N LYS A 116 35.49 -12.14 0.67
CA LYS A 116 36.69 -12.84 1.17
C LYS A 116 37.88 -11.89 1.16
N ALA A 117 38.97 -12.36 1.76
CA ALA A 117 40.25 -11.70 1.67
C ALA A 117 41.33 -12.72 1.28
N LYS A 118 42.39 -12.22 0.66
CA LYS A 118 43.62 -12.93 0.36
C LYS A 118 44.75 -12.25 1.11
N VAL A 119 45.58 -13.05 1.79
CA VAL A 119 46.71 -12.58 2.60
C VAL A 119 48.00 -13.03 1.95
N SER A 120 49.01 -12.15 1.94
CA SER A 120 50.34 -12.47 1.44
C SER A 120 51.42 -11.89 2.35
N PRO A 121 52.47 -12.65 2.72
CA PRO A 121 52.69 -14.06 2.40
C PRO A 121 51.76 -15.00 3.20
N LYS A 122 51.45 -16.20 2.68
CA LYS A 122 50.49 -17.14 3.29
C LYS A 122 50.84 -17.54 4.73
N GLU A 123 52.12 -17.56 5.07
CA GLU A 123 52.59 -17.86 6.44
C GLU A 123 52.13 -16.84 7.49
N THR A 124 51.63 -15.67 7.05
CA THR A 124 51.08 -14.62 7.91
C THR A 124 49.55 -14.69 8.06
N GLU A 125 48.92 -15.75 7.53
CA GLU A 125 47.48 -15.98 7.59
C GLU A 125 47.04 -16.29 9.03
N GLY A 126 46.75 -15.22 9.77
CA GLY A 126 46.12 -15.29 11.09
C GLY A 126 44.59 -15.34 11.01
N ARG A 127 43.93 -15.25 12.16
CA ARG A 127 42.46 -15.14 12.21
C ARG A 127 42.01 -13.85 11.52
N ILE A 128 41.41 -13.99 10.34
CA ILE A 128 40.85 -12.88 9.57
C ILE A 128 39.52 -12.44 10.22
N THR A 129 39.38 -11.14 10.40
CA THR A 129 38.11 -10.47 10.70
C THR A 129 37.80 -9.48 9.59
N PHE A 130 36.54 -9.10 9.45
CA PHE A 130 36.09 -8.12 8.46
C PHE A 130 35.47 -6.92 9.15
N GLU A 131 35.59 -5.78 8.51
CA GLU A 131 34.87 -4.55 8.82
C GLU A 131 34.03 -4.20 7.60
N THR A 132 32.75 -3.91 7.81
CA THR A 132 31.80 -3.60 6.74
C THR A 132 31.11 -2.27 7.02
N LYS A 133 30.80 -1.50 5.99
CA LYS A 133 30.06 -0.24 6.10
C LYS A 133 29.13 -0.06 4.91
N ILE A 134 27.92 0.44 5.14
CA ILE A 134 27.04 0.95 4.10
C ILE A 134 26.89 2.45 4.30
N GLU A 135 27.31 3.21 3.31
CA GLU A 135 27.20 4.67 3.35
C GLU A 135 25.73 5.11 3.42
N GLY A 136 25.44 6.06 4.31
CA GLY A 136 24.09 6.56 4.55
C GLY A 136 23.16 5.63 5.33
N VAL A 137 23.67 4.51 5.88
CA VAL A 137 22.94 3.60 6.77
C VAL A 137 23.74 3.30 8.04
N ASP A 138 25.03 3.02 7.90
CA ASP A 138 25.91 2.80 9.03
C ASP A 138 26.63 4.11 9.40
N GLU A 139 26.59 4.48 10.68
CA GLU A 139 27.41 5.56 11.22
C GLU A 139 28.91 5.20 11.09
N ASP A 140 29.27 4.00 11.55
CA ASP A 140 30.65 3.50 11.60
C ASP A 140 30.84 2.09 11.02
N TRP A 141 32.12 1.70 10.89
CA TRP A 141 32.52 0.35 10.47
C TRP A 141 32.02 -0.72 11.44
N LYS A 142 31.29 -1.72 10.92
CA LYS A 142 30.78 -2.86 11.68
C LYS A 142 31.71 -4.06 11.55
N LYS A 143 32.30 -4.47 12.67
CA LYS A 143 33.19 -5.65 12.78
C LYS A 143 32.37 -6.94 12.69
N THR A 144 32.91 -7.95 12.00
CA THR A 144 32.32 -9.29 11.89
C THR A 144 33.40 -10.33 11.60
N SER A 145 33.18 -11.57 12.04
CA SER A 145 33.96 -12.73 11.61
C SER A 145 33.30 -13.50 10.46
N SER A 146 32.07 -13.12 10.08
CA SER A 146 31.34 -13.72 8.96
C SER A 146 31.88 -13.22 7.63
N GLN A 147 31.89 -14.08 6.62
CA GLN A 147 32.17 -13.75 5.22
C GLN A 147 30.92 -13.24 4.47
N LYS A 148 29.85 -12.93 5.21
CA LYS A 148 28.54 -12.58 4.69
C LYS A 148 27.88 -11.51 5.54
N ARG A 149 27.21 -10.56 4.89
CA ARG A 149 26.38 -9.56 5.55
C ARG A 149 25.05 -9.39 4.81
N THR A 150 23.95 -9.48 5.56
CA THR A 150 22.59 -9.20 5.08
C THR A 150 22.07 -7.93 5.73
N ILE A 151 21.48 -7.03 4.95
CA ILE A 151 20.95 -5.74 5.43
C ILE A 151 19.55 -5.50 4.84
N ASN A 152 18.65 -4.96 5.66
CA ASN A 152 17.39 -4.38 5.18
C ASN A 152 17.59 -2.87 5.06
N LEU A 153 17.50 -2.34 3.85
CA LEU A 153 17.73 -0.93 3.57
C LEU A 153 16.43 -0.12 3.80
N PRO A 154 16.55 1.18 4.11
CA PRO A 154 15.41 2.08 4.13
C PRO A 154 14.60 1.99 2.83
N SER A 155 13.28 2.16 2.95
CA SER A 155 12.38 2.18 1.81
C SER A 155 12.54 3.46 1.00
N GLY A 156 12.22 3.41 -0.29
CA GLY A 156 12.32 4.54 -1.20
C GLY A 156 13.55 4.47 -2.12
N PRO A 157 13.52 5.19 -3.25
CA PRO A 157 14.62 5.21 -4.19
C PRO A 157 15.87 5.87 -3.60
N LYS A 158 16.99 5.14 -3.52
CA LYS A 158 18.25 5.66 -3.00
C LYS A 158 19.44 4.85 -3.50
N GLU A 159 20.56 5.53 -3.72
CA GLU A 159 21.86 4.91 -4.02
C GLU A 159 22.63 4.62 -2.73
N TYR A 160 23.31 3.48 -2.68
CA TYR A 160 24.09 3.01 -1.55
C TYR A 160 25.44 2.49 -2.01
N THR A 161 26.46 2.69 -1.18
CA THR A 161 27.79 2.13 -1.37
C THR A 161 28.11 1.18 -0.22
N PHE A 162 28.31 -0.09 -0.55
CA PHE A 162 28.81 -1.10 0.38
C PHE A 162 30.33 -1.14 0.34
N LEU A 163 30.95 -1.11 1.51
CA LEU A 163 32.38 -1.15 1.74
C LEU A 163 32.71 -2.35 2.62
N VAL A 164 33.77 -3.07 2.29
CA VAL A 164 34.31 -4.15 3.13
C VAL A 164 35.82 -4.19 3.08
N ARG A 165 36.44 -4.36 4.25
CA ARG A 165 37.88 -4.54 4.39
C ARG A 165 38.18 -5.62 5.41
N ALA A 166 39.23 -6.40 5.18
CA ALA A 166 39.71 -7.39 6.12
C ALA A 166 40.75 -6.80 7.08
N LYS A 167 40.83 -7.44 8.24
CA LYS A 167 41.74 -7.09 9.33
C LYS A 167 42.33 -8.35 9.95
N ILE A 168 43.64 -8.33 10.15
CA ILE A 168 44.41 -9.39 10.83
C ILE A 168 45.25 -8.73 11.90
N LYS A 169 44.98 -9.06 13.17
CA LYS A 169 45.59 -8.37 14.32
C LYS A 169 45.38 -6.85 14.17
N ASP A 170 46.45 -6.07 14.05
CA ASP A 170 46.40 -4.60 13.88
C ASP A 170 46.58 -4.15 12.43
N VAL A 171 46.77 -5.08 11.49
CA VAL A 171 46.91 -4.78 10.05
C VAL A 171 45.53 -4.77 9.40
N ILE A 172 45.20 -3.69 8.73
CA ILE A 172 43.92 -3.47 8.03
C ILE A 172 44.23 -3.33 6.54
N ASP A 173 43.38 -3.91 5.70
CA ASP A 173 43.40 -3.65 4.26
C ASP A 173 43.16 -2.15 3.98
N PRO A 174 44.15 -1.42 3.43
CA PRO A 174 44.06 0.02 3.20
C PRO A 174 43.12 0.38 2.04
N THR A 175 42.73 -0.61 1.22
CA THR A 175 41.90 -0.44 0.02
C THR A 175 40.63 -1.26 0.12
N PRO A 176 39.61 -0.79 0.86
CA PRO A 176 38.35 -1.51 0.99
C PRO A 176 37.75 -1.84 -0.37
N ALA A 177 37.28 -3.08 -0.52
CA ALA A 177 36.43 -3.43 -1.64
C ALA A 177 35.13 -2.66 -1.52
N LYS A 178 34.68 -2.08 -2.63
CA LYS A 178 33.47 -1.26 -2.68
C LYS A 178 32.52 -1.70 -3.79
N ARG A 179 31.24 -1.44 -3.59
CA ARG A 179 30.19 -1.65 -4.61
C ARG A 179 29.08 -0.64 -4.45
N THR A 180 28.72 0.02 -5.54
CA THR A 180 27.61 0.98 -5.58
C THR A 180 26.41 0.34 -6.22
N PHE A 181 25.23 0.52 -5.65
CA PHE A 181 23.97 -0.04 -6.16
C PHE A 181 22.80 0.84 -5.74
N LYS A 182 21.65 0.68 -6.39
CA LYS A 182 20.44 1.46 -6.14
C LYS A 182 19.32 0.58 -5.65
N ILE A 183 18.57 1.07 -4.67
CA ILE A 183 17.25 0.55 -4.34
C ILE A 183 16.23 1.43 -5.05
N ASN A 184 15.24 0.82 -5.67
CA ASN A 184 14.15 1.51 -6.37
C ASN A 184 12.79 0.93 -5.95
N THR A 185 12.59 0.82 -4.63
CA THR A 185 11.29 0.46 -4.04
C THR A 185 10.51 1.72 -3.68
N SER A 186 9.21 1.57 -3.47
CA SER A 186 8.34 2.67 -3.05
C SER A 186 8.75 3.19 -1.67
N PRO A 187 8.61 4.49 -1.38
CA PRO A 187 8.65 5.00 0.00
C PRO A 187 7.64 4.32 0.94
N TYR A 188 6.60 3.71 0.37
CA TYR A 188 5.57 2.95 1.09
C TYR A 188 5.88 1.46 1.21
N PHE A 189 7.08 1.01 0.79
CA PHE A 189 7.44 -0.41 0.78
C PHE A 189 7.28 -1.04 2.17
N GLY A 190 6.46 -2.09 2.25
CA GLY A 190 6.13 -2.77 3.49
C GLY A 190 5.21 -1.99 4.46
N LYS A 191 4.79 -0.76 4.15
CA LYS A 191 3.79 -0.01 4.95
C LYS A 191 2.35 -0.45 4.66
N VAL A 192 2.08 -0.84 3.43
CA VAL A 192 0.83 -1.49 3.00
C VAL A 192 1.19 -2.84 2.42
N LYS A 193 0.60 -3.91 2.96
CA LYS A 193 0.94 -5.28 2.58
C LYS A 193 -0.28 -6.04 2.10
N ILE A 194 -0.08 -6.92 1.13
CA ILE A 194 -1.03 -7.97 0.77
C ILE A 194 -0.97 -9.03 1.87
N SER A 195 -2.03 -9.11 2.67
CA SER A 195 -2.11 -10.04 3.81
C SER A 195 -2.74 -11.39 3.45
N SER A 196 -3.61 -11.41 2.44
CA SER A 196 -4.21 -12.65 1.94
C SER A 196 -4.78 -12.48 0.54
N VAL A 197 -4.81 -13.59 -0.18
CA VAL A 197 -5.44 -13.74 -1.49
C VAL A 197 -6.35 -14.96 -1.44
N ARG A 198 -7.59 -14.80 -1.92
CA ARG A 198 -8.58 -15.88 -2.06
C ARG A 198 -9.03 -15.95 -3.50
N THR A 199 -8.97 -17.14 -4.07
CA THR A 199 -9.41 -17.41 -5.43
C THR A 199 -10.93 -17.56 -5.48
N LYS A 200 -11.52 -17.29 -6.65
CA LYS A 200 -12.95 -17.52 -6.86
C LYS A 200 -13.32 -19.00 -6.74
N THR A 201 -14.50 -19.25 -6.20
CA THR A 201 -15.16 -20.56 -6.15
C THR A 201 -16.55 -20.47 -6.79
N SER A 202 -17.31 -21.57 -6.80
CA SER A 202 -18.71 -21.57 -7.25
C SER A 202 -19.61 -20.66 -6.40
N SER A 203 -19.28 -20.47 -5.12
CA SER A 203 -20.10 -19.74 -4.14
C SER A 203 -19.53 -18.39 -3.71
N ARG A 204 -18.29 -18.05 -4.09
CA ARG A 204 -17.60 -16.84 -3.62
C ARG A 204 -16.72 -16.23 -4.71
N SER A 205 -16.72 -14.90 -4.75
CA SER A 205 -15.81 -14.15 -5.62
C SER A 205 -14.38 -14.18 -5.08
N SER A 206 -13.40 -13.93 -5.96
CA SER A 206 -12.02 -13.74 -5.52
C SER A 206 -11.90 -12.48 -4.65
N SER A 207 -10.90 -12.47 -3.77
CA SER A 207 -10.61 -11.32 -2.94
C SER A 207 -9.13 -11.20 -2.59
N ILE A 208 -8.69 -9.97 -2.39
CA ILE A 208 -7.35 -9.60 -1.93
C ILE A 208 -7.55 -8.72 -0.71
N THR A 209 -6.86 -9.01 0.39
CA THR A 209 -6.91 -8.19 1.59
C THR A 209 -5.58 -7.48 1.78
N LEU A 210 -5.60 -6.15 1.83
CA LEU A 210 -4.45 -5.36 2.21
C LEU A 210 -4.56 -4.95 3.68
N THR A 211 -3.44 -4.86 4.37
CA THR A 211 -3.34 -4.35 5.74
C THR A 211 -2.29 -3.27 5.82
N THR A 212 -2.53 -2.27 6.66
CA THR A 212 -1.58 -1.18 6.87
C THR A 212 -0.77 -1.35 8.16
N SER A 213 0.47 -0.89 8.14
CA SER A 213 1.40 -0.87 9.26
C SER A 213 2.03 0.52 9.35
N LEU A 214 1.18 1.52 9.62
CA LEU A 214 1.53 2.93 9.70
C LEU A 214 1.76 3.38 11.13
N GLN A 215 2.50 4.48 11.28
CA GLN A 215 2.60 5.18 12.56
C GLN A 215 1.31 5.92 12.90
N GLU A 216 1.17 6.36 14.15
CA GLU A 216 0.04 7.17 14.57
C GLU A 216 0.02 8.51 13.81
N GLY A 217 -1.15 8.95 13.34
CA GLY A 217 -1.30 10.17 12.54
C GLY A 217 -0.81 10.07 11.09
N GLU A 218 -0.13 8.99 10.70
CA GLU A 218 0.28 8.78 9.32
C GLU A 218 -0.90 8.31 8.44
N GLU A 219 -1.02 8.91 7.26
CA GLU A 219 -1.99 8.55 6.24
C GLU A 219 -1.33 8.40 4.88
N ILE A 220 -1.82 7.44 4.09
CA ILE A 220 -1.31 7.16 2.75
C ILE A 220 -2.48 7.19 1.77
N ASN A 221 -2.35 7.98 0.69
CA ASN A 221 -3.24 7.92 -0.45
C ASN A 221 -2.91 6.67 -1.30
N ILE A 222 -3.86 5.75 -1.44
CA ILE A 222 -3.72 4.54 -2.24
C ILE A 222 -4.50 4.59 -3.55
N THR A 223 -5.17 5.70 -3.86
CA THR A 223 -5.77 5.90 -5.19
C THR A 223 -4.70 5.82 -6.26
N GLY A 224 -5.04 5.21 -7.40
CA GLY A 224 -4.12 5.05 -8.53
C GLY A 224 -3.08 3.96 -8.34
N TRP A 225 -2.96 3.35 -7.16
CA TRP A 225 -2.07 2.21 -6.94
C TRP A 225 -2.54 1.02 -7.76
N LYS A 226 -1.57 0.21 -8.22
CA LYS A 226 -1.83 -0.89 -9.14
C LYS A 226 -1.48 -2.22 -8.50
N ILE A 227 -2.43 -3.13 -8.49
CA ILE A 227 -2.18 -4.54 -8.20
C ILE A 227 -2.11 -5.32 -9.52
N LYS A 228 -1.05 -6.10 -9.73
CA LYS A 228 -0.82 -6.85 -10.97
C LYS A 228 -0.45 -8.29 -10.64
N GLY A 229 -1.14 -9.25 -11.26
CA GLY A 229 -0.78 -10.67 -11.27
C GLY A 229 -0.54 -11.16 -12.70
N ARG A 230 -0.41 -12.47 -12.88
CA ARG A 230 -0.14 -13.06 -14.21
C ARG A 230 -1.27 -12.84 -15.23
N LYS A 231 -2.54 -12.92 -14.81
CA LYS A 231 -3.70 -12.83 -15.72
C LYS A 231 -4.30 -11.44 -15.88
N GLY A 232 -3.80 -10.46 -15.14
CA GLY A 232 -4.35 -9.12 -15.23
C GLY A 232 -3.82 -8.17 -14.17
N SER A 233 -4.42 -7.00 -14.13
CA SER A 233 -4.13 -5.99 -13.12
C SER A 233 -5.39 -5.26 -12.72
N PHE A 234 -5.34 -4.47 -11.67
CA PHE A 234 -6.40 -3.56 -11.24
C PHE A 234 -5.76 -2.31 -10.67
N VAL A 235 -6.32 -1.15 -11.01
CA VAL A 235 -5.90 0.14 -10.45
C VAL A 235 -6.96 0.52 -9.42
N ILE A 236 -6.52 0.85 -8.21
CA ILE A 236 -7.39 1.26 -7.12
C ILE A 236 -8.03 2.61 -7.51
N PRO A 237 -9.35 2.66 -7.71
CA PRO A 237 -10.06 3.90 -8.02
C PRO A 237 -10.27 4.73 -6.75
N GLY A 238 -10.89 5.91 -6.89
CA GLY A 238 -11.43 6.64 -5.75
C GLY A 238 -12.59 5.90 -5.05
N GLY A 239 -12.99 6.45 -3.90
CA GLY A 239 -14.02 5.87 -3.05
C GLY A 239 -14.89 6.94 -2.38
N ILE A 240 -15.77 6.45 -1.50
CA ILE A 240 -16.70 7.25 -0.70
C ILE A 240 -16.32 7.01 0.76
N GLU A 241 -15.68 7.98 1.40
CA GLU A 241 -15.28 7.83 2.81
C GLU A 241 -16.49 7.79 3.73
N LYS A 242 -17.52 8.61 3.44
CA LYS A 242 -18.72 8.70 4.27
C LYS A 242 -19.98 8.47 3.45
N TYR A 243 -20.39 7.20 3.33
CA TYR A 243 -21.59 6.83 2.58
C TYR A 243 -22.87 7.40 3.22
N SER A 244 -23.51 8.37 2.56
CA SER A 244 -24.77 8.98 3.00
C SER A 244 -25.96 8.35 2.28
N PRO A 245 -27.09 8.07 2.96
CA PRO A 245 -28.32 7.62 2.31
C PRO A 245 -29.14 8.75 1.68
N TYR A 246 -28.81 10.01 1.98
CA TYR A 246 -29.60 11.18 1.58
C TYR A 246 -29.22 11.75 0.22
N TYR A 247 -27.99 11.48 -0.21
CA TYR A 247 -27.45 11.95 -1.48
C TYR A 247 -26.90 10.75 -2.24
N ASN A 248 -26.81 10.87 -3.56
CA ASN A 248 -26.04 9.92 -4.36
C ASN A 248 -24.57 10.38 -4.32
N PRO A 249 -23.72 9.80 -3.44
CA PRO A 249 -22.32 10.20 -3.40
C PRO A 249 -21.68 9.96 -4.77
N VAL A 250 -21.02 10.99 -5.29
CA VAL A 250 -20.25 10.88 -6.52
C VAL A 250 -18.99 10.07 -6.20
N PRO A 251 -18.78 8.90 -6.81
CA PRO A 251 -17.53 8.19 -6.63
C PRO A 251 -16.39 9.01 -7.22
N GLY A 252 -15.30 9.22 -6.48
CA GLY A 252 -14.15 9.96 -7.00
C GLY A 252 -13.19 10.57 -5.98
N GLU A 253 -13.50 10.53 -4.69
CA GLU A 253 -12.55 11.01 -3.68
C GLU A 253 -11.38 10.05 -3.51
N ASP A 254 -10.25 10.60 -3.10
CA ASP A 254 -9.06 9.81 -2.84
C ASP A 254 -9.23 8.88 -1.64
N ILE A 255 -8.70 7.67 -1.75
CA ILE A 255 -8.73 6.67 -0.69
C ILE A 255 -7.49 6.84 0.17
N PHE A 256 -7.67 7.45 1.33
CA PHE A 256 -6.65 7.53 2.37
C PHE A 256 -6.79 6.36 3.34
N VAL A 257 -5.68 5.66 3.58
CA VAL A 257 -5.59 4.59 4.58
C VAL A 257 -4.76 5.03 5.76
N LYS A 258 -5.25 4.68 6.95
CA LYS A 258 -4.65 5.03 8.24
C LYS A 258 -4.13 3.77 8.93
N ARG A 259 -3.51 3.97 10.09
CA ARG A 259 -3.01 2.88 10.94
C ARG A 259 -4.11 1.83 11.20
N SER A 260 -3.76 0.56 10.97
CA SER A 260 -4.64 -0.60 11.18
C SER A 260 -5.87 -0.70 10.29
N ASP A 261 -5.99 0.12 9.25
CA ASP A 261 -7.01 -0.06 8.23
C ASP A 261 -6.82 -1.38 7.45
N ARG A 262 -7.94 -1.95 7.03
CA ARG A 262 -8.01 -3.12 6.15
C ARG A 262 -8.66 -2.73 4.83
N ILE A 263 -8.09 -3.16 3.72
CA ILE A 263 -8.63 -2.88 2.40
C ILE A 263 -9.00 -4.20 1.75
N TYR A 264 -10.29 -4.35 1.43
CA TYR A 264 -10.82 -5.52 0.74
C TYR A 264 -11.01 -5.19 -0.74
N LEU A 265 -10.21 -5.81 -1.60
CA LEU A 265 -10.42 -5.78 -3.05
C LEU A 265 -11.21 -7.03 -3.44
N SER A 266 -12.43 -6.88 -3.93
CA SER A 266 -13.27 -8.01 -4.35
C SER A 266 -13.39 -8.08 -5.87
N GLY A 267 -13.26 -9.29 -6.43
CA GLY A 267 -13.56 -9.55 -7.83
C GLY A 267 -15.05 -9.59 -8.16
N GLY A 268 -15.92 -9.59 -7.13
CA GLY A 268 -17.37 -9.63 -7.27
C GLY A 268 -17.99 -8.29 -7.67
N SER A 269 -19.27 -8.34 -8.01
CA SER A 269 -20.07 -7.15 -8.30
C SER A 269 -20.28 -6.31 -7.03
N ASN A 270 -20.26 -4.99 -7.18
CA ASN A 270 -20.53 -4.07 -6.09
C ASN A 270 -22.01 -4.08 -5.68
N PRO A 271 -22.35 -4.46 -4.43
CA PRO A 271 -23.75 -4.51 -3.98
C PRO A 271 -24.42 -3.14 -3.92
N LEU A 272 -23.68 -2.03 -3.88
CA LEU A 272 -24.22 -0.67 -3.84
C LEU A 272 -24.32 -0.02 -5.24
N GLY A 273 -23.88 -0.71 -6.29
CA GLY A 273 -23.84 -0.20 -7.66
C GLY A 273 -22.41 0.03 -8.17
N GLY A 274 -22.26 0.08 -9.49
CA GLY A 274 -20.96 0.23 -10.15
C GLY A 274 -20.19 1.47 -9.68
N GLY A 275 -18.87 1.32 -9.49
CA GLY A 275 -17.97 2.43 -9.13
C GLY A 275 -18.03 2.92 -7.69
N ARG A 276 -18.97 2.44 -6.86
CA ARG A 276 -19.15 2.94 -5.49
C ARG A 276 -18.28 2.20 -4.46
N ASN A 277 -16.98 2.43 -4.45
CA ASN A 277 -16.11 1.90 -3.38
C ASN A 277 -16.35 2.72 -2.11
N PHE A 278 -16.27 2.10 -0.93
CA PHE A 278 -16.66 2.79 0.31
C PHE A 278 -15.87 2.35 1.53
N ARG A 279 -15.77 3.25 2.49
CA ARG A 279 -15.38 2.91 3.87
C ARG A 279 -16.63 2.52 4.66
N ILE A 280 -16.56 1.46 5.45
CA ILE A 280 -17.69 1.09 6.31
C ILE A 280 -17.88 2.13 7.42
N ASN A 281 -19.10 2.21 7.94
CA ASN A 281 -19.44 2.98 9.13
C ASN A 281 -20.30 2.13 10.08
N LYS A 282 -20.52 2.63 11.30
CA LYS A 282 -21.32 1.95 12.35
C LYS A 282 -22.68 1.42 11.89
N CYS A 283 -23.27 2.04 10.86
CA CYS A 283 -24.62 1.74 10.40
C CYS A 283 -24.66 0.68 9.29
N PHE A 284 -23.52 0.30 8.68
CA PHE A 284 -23.47 -0.61 7.52
C PHE A 284 -24.10 -1.98 7.76
N GLY A 285 -24.18 -2.43 9.01
CA GLY A 285 -24.85 -3.69 9.33
C GLY A 285 -26.33 -3.71 8.92
N TYR A 286 -27.03 -2.55 8.90
CA TYR A 286 -28.38 -2.46 8.35
C TYR A 286 -28.40 -2.79 6.85
N LEU A 287 -27.40 -2.31 6.09
CA LEU A 287 -27.27 -2.61 4.65
C LEU A 287 -26.97 -4.09 4.41
N ALA A 288 -26.12 -4.69 5.25
CA ALA A 288 -25.70 -6.09 5.15
C ALA A 288 -26.79 -7.11 5.53
N ASN A 289 -27.98 -6.65 5.96
CA ASN A 289 -29.11 -7.54 6.22
C ASN A 289 -29.99 -7.77 4.98
N TYR A 290 -29.93 -6.88 3.98
CA TYR A 290 -30.72 -7.01 2.76
C TYR A 290 -29.88 -7.04 1.48
N ARG A 291 -28.57 -6.77 1.57
CA ARG A 291 -27.62 -6.95 0.45
C ARG A 291 -26.57 -7.98 0.82
N ASP A 292 -26.25 -8.84 -0.14
CA ASP A 292 -25.14 -9.77 -0.01
C ASP A 292 -23.83 -9.07 -0.39
N PHE A 293 -22.89 -9.02 0.55
CA PHE A 293 -21.57 -8.43 0.34
C PHE A 293 -20.53 -9.55 0.23
N PRO A 294 -19.75 -9.61 -0.87
CA PRO A 294 -18.73 -10.65 -1.07
C PRO A 294 -17.50 -10.50 -0.14
N THR A 295 -17.51 -9.47 0.71
CA THR A 295 -16.46 -9.11 1.66
C THR A 295 -17.07 -8.99 3.07
N PRO A 296 -16.33 -9.32 4.13
CA PRO A 296 -16.88 -9.31 5.48
C PRO A 296 -17.36 -7.92 5.91
N ILE A 297 -18.64 -7.79 6.30
CA ILE A 297 -19.20 -6.58 6.91
C ILE A 297 -19.64 -6.89 8.34
N THR A 298 -19.24 -6.04 9.28
CA THR A 298 -19.65 -6.15 10.67
C THR A 298 -21.12 -5.80 10.84
N LYS A 299 -21.92 -6.72 11.38
CA LYS A 299 -23.33 -6.51 11.73
C LYS A 299 -23.50 -5.97 13.15
N ASN A 300 -22.76 -4.92 13.49
CA ASN A 300 -22.79 -4.32 14.83
C ASN A 300 -23.24 -2.85 14.77
N CYS A 301 -24.55 -2.64 14.87
CA CYS A 301 -25.15 -1.31 14.89
C CYS A 301 -25.38 -0.86 16.34
N PRO A 302 -25.34 0.45 16.61
CA PRO A 302 -25.78 1.01 17.88
C PRO A 302 -27.23 0.62 18.16
N LYS A 303 -27.53 0.25 19.41
CA LYS A 303 -28.89 0.00 19.89
C LYS A 303 -29.40 1.24 20.62
N PRO A 304 -30.71 1.53 20.57
CA PRO A 304 -31.30 2.55 21.44
C PRO A 304 -31.09 2.21 22.92
N THR A 305 -30.89 3.22 23.76
CA THR A 305 -30.88 3.03 25.22
C THR A 305 -32.30 3.04 25.79
N ARG A 306 -32.48 2.61 27.05
CA ARG A 306 -33.80 2.61 27.70
C ARG A 306 -34.33 4.02 27.89
N GLU A 307 -33.44 4.97 28.18
CA GLU A 307 -33.75 6.38 28.38
C GLU A 307 -34.26 6.99 27.08
N GLU A 308 -33.63 6.66 25.95
CA GLU A 308 -34.03 7.14 24.63
C GLU A 308 -35.44 6.71 24.23
N ILE A 309 -35.88 5.52 24.66
CA ILE A 309 -37.20 4.96 24.32
C ILE A 309 -38.22 5.08 25.45
N SER A 310 -37.87 5.75 26.56
CA SER A 310 -38.71 5.83 27.77
C SER A 310 -40.05 6.53 27.55
N HIS A 311 -40.14 7.39 26.53
CA HIS A 311 -41.35 8.09 26.13
C HIS A 311 -42.36 7.20 25.38
N LEU A 312 -41.90 6.06 24.83
CA LEU A 312 -42.74 5.14 24.07
C LEU A 312 -43.57 4.23 24.98
N SER A 313 -44.61 3.60 24.44
CA SER A 313 -45.41 2.63 25.20
C SER A 313 -44.56 1.44 25.71
N PRO A 314 -44.88 0.83 26.87
CA PRO A 314 -44.12 -0.31 27.38
C PRO A 314 -44.01 -1.48 26.40
N CYS A 315 -45.06 -1.73 25.61
CA CYS A 315 -45.06 -2.77 24.58
C CYS A 315 -44.07 -2.45 23.45
N CYS A 316 -43.99 -1.18 23.03
CA CYS A 316 -43.01 -0.72 22.04
C CYS A 316 -41.57 -0.83 22.57
N GLN A 317 -41.33 -0.42 23.82
CA GLN A 317 -40.02 -0.52 24.45
C GLN A 317 -39.52 -1.97 24.47
N GLU A 318 -40.38 -2.91 24.89
CA GLU A 318 -40.04 -4.33 24.91
C GLU A 318 -39.76 -4.87 23.51
N PHE A 319 -40.57 -4.49 22.52
CA PHE A 319 -40.36 -4.86 21.13
C PHE A 319 -38.98 -4.38 20.63
N ILE A 320 -38.63 -3.12 20.84
CA ILE A 320 -37.34 -2.54 20.44
C ILE A 320 -36.16 -3.26 21.11
N LEU A 321 -36.26 -3.53 22.41
CA LEU A 321 -35.17 -4.15 23.17
C LEU A 321 -34.90 -5.60 22.75
N ARG A 322 -35.92 -6.30 22.23
CA ARG A 322 -35.82 -7.68 21.73
C ARG A 322 -35.19 -7.79 20.33
N LEU A 323 -35.20 -6.72 19.54
CA LEU A 323 -34.61 -6.74 18.21
C LEU A 323 -33.11 -7.09 18.25
N GLY A 324 -32.68 -7.88 17.28
CA GLY A 324 -31.28 -8.14 16.98
C GLY A 324 -30.53 -6.85 16.63
N ARG A 325 -29.19 -6.90 16.67
CA ARG A 325 -28.38 -5.77 16.19
C ARG A 325 -28.58 -5.58 14.70
N CYS A 326 -28.73 -4.33 14.27
CA CYS A 326 -29.00 -3.96 12.87
C CYS A 326 -30.28 -4.55 12.27
N GLU A 327 -31.16 -5.12 13.09
CA GLU A 327 -32.41 -5.69 12.59
C GLU A 327 -33.35 -4.55 12.15
N ILE A 328 -33.87 -4.66 10.93
CA ILE A 328 -34.94 -3.78 10.47
C ILE A 328 -36.25 -4.39 10.97
N PRO A 329 -37.00 -3.69 11.83
CA PRO A 329 -38.14 -4.29 12.52
C PRO A 329 -39.27 -4.63 11.55
N GLU A 330 -39.70 -5.89 11.56
CA GLU A 330 -40.93 -6.34 10.90
C GLU A 330 -42.06 -6.38 11.93
N TYR A 331 -42.92 -5.36 11.90
CA TYR A 331 -43.99 -5.17 12.89
C TYR A 331 -45.40 -5.26 12.27
N SER A 332 -45.52 -5.51 10.97
CA SER A 332 -46.79 -5.59 10.24
C SER A 332 -47.73 -6.66 10.82
N SER A 333 -47.18 -7.80 11.25
CA SER A 333 -47.91 -8.90 11.88
C SER A 333 -48.18 -8.69 13.38
N ASN A 334 -47.51 -7.73 14.02
CA ASN A 334 -47.70 -7.42 15.43
C ASN A 334 -48.72 -6.30 15.60
N PHE A 335 -49.99 -6.67 15.74
CA PHE A 335 -51.12 -5.75 15.87
C PHE A 335 -50.97 -4.67 16.95
N ARG A 336 -50.31 -5.00 18.08
CA ARG A 336 -50.10 -4.05 19.18
C ARG A 336 -49.10 -2.97 18.79
N ILE A 337 -48.08 -3.33 18.03
CA ILE A 337 -47.06 -2.39 17.54
C ILE A 337 -47.58 -1.63 16.33
N SER A 338 -48.22 -2.30 15.36
CA SER A 338 -48.67 -1.66 14.12
C SER A 338 -49.77 -0.61 14.31
N ARG A 339 -50.53 -0.67 15.42
CA ARG A 339 -51.51 0.37 15.80
C ARG A 339 -50.94 1.47 16.69
N ASP A 340 -49.75 1.30 17.24
CA ASP A 340 -49.06 2.32 18.03
C ASP A 340 -48.34 3.28 17.10
N SER A 341 -49.02 4.37 16.74
CA SER A 341 -48.50 5.34 15.76
C SER A 341 -47.17 5.97 16.16
N GLU A 342 -46.95 6.21 17.45
CA GLU A 342 -45.71 6.79 17.97
C GLU A 342 -44.57 5.77 17.88
N CYS A 343 -44.84 4.51 18.26
CA CYS A 343 -43.89 3.42 18.08
C CYS A 343 -43.50 3.24 16.61
N VAL A 344 -44.47 3.13 15.70
CA VAL A 344 -44.22 2.95 14.27
C VAL A 344 -43.40 4.11 13.70
N ALA A 345 -43.73 5.36 14.08
CA ALA A 345 -42.95 6.52 13.70
C ALA A 345 -41.50 6.44 14.20
N TYR A 346 -41.29 6.01 15.46
CA TYR A 346 -39.97 5.81 16.02
C TYR A 346 -39.18 4.71 15.27
N LEU A 347 -39.79 3.55 15.03
CA LEU A 347 -39.16 2.42 14.33
C LEU A 347 -38.71 2.83 12.92
N ASN A 348 -39.61 3.44 12.14
CA ASN A 348 -39.33 3.90 10.78
C ASN A 348 -38.32 5.05 10.72
N LYS A 349 -38.27 5.88 11.76
CA LYS A 349 -37.34 7.01 11.81
C LYS A 349 -35.93 6.57 12.23
N ASN A 350 -35.81 5.60 13.15
CA ASN A 350 -34.56 5.35 13.86
C ASN A 350 -33.94 3.97 13.58
N LEU A 351 -34.74 2.91 13.38
CA LEU A 351 -34.24 1.53 13.27
C LEU A 351 -34.02 1.09 11.82
N ASN A 352 -33.23 1.89 11.10
CA ASN A 352 -32.74 1.60 9.76
C ASN A 352 -31.44 2.35 9.49
N TYR A 353 -30.86 2.14 8.31
CA TYR A 353 -29.61 2.80 7.93
C TYR A 353 -29.69 4.33 7.99
N GLY A 354 -30.76 4.92 7.45
CA GLY A 354 -30.97 6.38 7.44
C GLY A 354 -31.09 6.96 8.84
N GLY A 355 -31.86 6.31 9.71
CA GLY A 355 -32.00 6.68 11.11
C GLY A 355 -30.69 6.63 11.87
N CYS A 356 -29.96 5.52 11.75
CA CYS A 356 -28.64 5.35 12.35
C CYS A 356 -27.66 6.41 11.84
N TYR A 357 -27.59 6.63 10.52
CA TYR A 357 -26.69 7.61 9.92
C TYR A 357 -26.95 9.01 10.46
N ARG A 358 -28.21 9.46 10.46
CA ARG A 358 -28.58 10.81 10.95
C ARG A 358 -28.15 11.03 12.40
N LYS A 359 -28.27 10.00 13.24
CA LYS A 359 -27.94 10.07 14.66
C LYS A 359 -26.43 10.05 14.93
N TYR A 360 -25.71 9.13 14.28
CA TYR A 360 -24.32 8.81 14.65
C TYR A 360 -23.27 9.32 13.66
N SER A 361 -23.66 9.92 12.53
CA SER A 361 -22.71 10.38 11.51
C SER A 361 -21.70 11.42 11.97
N LYS A 362 -21.91 12.06 13.13
CA LYS A 362 -21.00 13.04 13.72
C LYS A 362 -20.09 12.46 14.81
N ASP A 363 -20.25 11.18 15.15
CA ASP A 363 -19.39 10.52 16.13
C ASP A 363 -17.96 10.42 15.61
N GLU A 364 -16.96 10.59 16.48
CA GLU A 364 -15.54 10.45 16.12
C GLU A 364 -15.20 9.03 15.63
N ASP A 365 -15.86 8.02 16.17
CA ASP A 365 -15.72 6.61 15.81
C ASP A 365 -16.79 6.15 14.79
N PHE A 366 -17.47 7.07 14.08
CA PHE A 366 -18.49 6.73 13.09
C PHE A 366 -17.94 5.84 11.96
N LEU A 367 -16.74 6.15 11.48
CA LEU A 367 -16.08 5.42 10.39
C LEU A 367 -15.35 4.20 10.94
N GLY A 368 -15.53 3.06 10.29
CA GLY A 368 -14.81 1.84 10.62
C GLY A 368 -13.43 1.78 9.96
N LYS A 369 -12.66 0.76 10.33
CA LYS A 369 -11.28 0.55 9.85
C LYS A 369 -11.21 -0.32 8.60
N SER A 370 -12.23 -0.31 7.75
CA SER A 370 -12.17 -1.06 6.49
C SER A 370 -12.73 -0.33 5.28
N TRP A 371 -11.96 -0.43 4.20
CA TRP A 371 -12.30 -0.02 2.85
C TRP A 371 -12.73 -1.23 2.02
N HIS A 372 -13.79 -1.08 1.25
CA HIS A 372 -14.38 -2.10 0.39
C HIS A 372 -14.36 -1.59 -1.04
N ILE A 373 -13.55 -2.25 -1.86
CA ILE A 373 -13.23 -1.84 -3.23
C ILE A 373 -13.58 -3.00 -4.17
N TYR A 374 -14.35 -2.70 -5.21
CA TYR A 374 -14.90 -3.70 -6.11
C TYR A 374 -14.25 -3.60 -7.48
N MET A 375 -13.53 -4.65 -7.86
CA MET A 375 -12.84 -4.75 -9.12
C MET A 375 -13.79 -5.06 -10.28
N ASN A 376 -14.97 -5.65 -9.98
CA ASN A 376 -15.98 -6.13 -10.94
C ASN A 376 -15.39 -7.03 -12.04
N ARG A 377 -14.24 -7.65 -11.76
CA ARG A 377 -13.56 -8.60 -12.63
C ARG A 377 -12.66 -9.48 -11.78
N ASP A 378 -12.47 -10.71 -12.24
CA ASP A 378 -11.55 -11.64 -11.61
C ASP A 378 -10.31 -11.83 -12.47
N PHE A 379 -9.14 -11.59 -11.89
CA PHE A 379 -7.86 -11.89 -12.51
C PHE A 379 -6.98 -12.77 -11.60
N ILE A 380 -7.54 -13.27 -10.50
CA ILE A 380 -6.85 -14.11 -9.51
C ILE A 380 -7.07 -15.58 -9.88
N THR A 381 -6.01 -16.37 -9.86
CA THR A 381 -6.03 -17.76 -10.36
C THR A 381 -5.70 -18.77 -9.27
N LYS A 382 -6.19 -20.01 -9.40
CA LYS A 382 -5.78 -21.10 -8.50
C LYS A 382 -4.31 -21.53 -8.65
N SER A 383 -3.76 -21.39 -9.85
CA SER A 383 -2.36 -21.71 -10.15
C SER A 383 -1.39 -20.80 -9.41
N LEU A 384 -0.16 -21.28 -9.20
CA LEU A 384 0.94 -20.49 -8.64
C LEU A 384 1.09 -19.16 -9.38
N ASP A 385 1.03 -18.06 -8.63
CA ASP A 385 1.12 -16.69 -9.13
C ASP A 385 1.73 -15.77 -8.06
N THR A 386 2.22 -14.61 -8.47
CA THR A 386 2.73 -13.56 -7.59
C THR A 386 2.04 -12.25 -7.93
N LEU A 387 1.37 -11.67 -6.94
CA LEU A 387 0.79 -10.34 -7.03
C LEU A 387 1.83 -9.29 -6.67
N TYR A 388 1.90 -8.23 -7.46
CA TYR A 388 2.73 -7.06 -7.24
C TYR A 388 1.82 -5.87 -6.96
N LEU A 389 1.96 -5.26 -5.79
CA LEU A 389 1.34 -3.99 -5.44
C LEU A 389 2.34 -2.87 -5.72
N ARG A 390 1.97 -1.92 -6.59
CA ARG A 390 2.79 -0.79 -6.98
C ARG A 390 2.07 0.51 -6.67
N ASP A 391 2.83 1.53 -6.28
CA ASP A 391 2.29 2.87 -6.06
C ASP A 391 1.96 3.58 -7.38
N GLN A 392 1.49 4.83 -7.29
CA GLN A 392 1.15 5.67 -8.43
C GLN A 392 2.34 5.95 -9.38
N ASN A 393 3.57 5.87 -8.89
CA ASN A 393 4.80 6.04 -9.67
C ASN A 393 5.30 4.70 -10.26
N GLY A 394 4.58 3.60 -10.02
CA GLY A 394 4.95 2.26 -10.48
C GLY A 394 6.02 1.59 -9.63
N LEU A 395 6.41 2.17 -8.48
CA LEU A 395 7.41 1.58 -7.58
C LEU A 395 6.78 0.47 -6.74
N LEU A 396 7.54 -0.58 -6.44
CA LEU A 396 7.04 -1.72 -5.67
C LEU A 396 6.73 -1.30 -4.22
N VAL A 397 5.51 -1.59 -3.76
CA VAL A 397 5.06 -1.41 -2.37
C VAL A 397 5.11 -2.75 -1.64
N ASP A 398 4.62 -3.82 -2.28
CA ASP A 398 4.63 -5.16 -1.72
C ASP A 398 4.47 -6.22 -2.82
N LYS A 399 4.86 -7.47 -2.51
CA LYS A 399 4.63 -8.62 -3.37
C LYS A 399 4.18 -9.83 -2.57
N TYR A 400 3.26 -10.63 -3.14
CA TYR A 400 2.68 -11.78 -2.46
C TYR A 400 2.51 -12.96 -3.42
N SER A 401 3.23 -14.04 -3.14
CA SER A 401 3.12 -15.30 -3.88
C SER A 401 2.05 -16.19 -3.26
N TYR A 402 1.21 -16.79 -4.10
CA TYR A 402 0.09 -17.63 -3.69
C TYR A 402 -0.16 -18.74 -4.73
N GLY A 403 -1.07 -19.64 -4.40
CA GLY A 403 -1.42 -20.80 -5.23
C GLY A 403 -0.84 -22.09 -4.66
N CYS A 404 -1.29 -23.21 -5.21
CA CYS A 404 -0.84 -24.54 -4.82
C CYS A 404 -0.14 -25.21 -6.00
N LEU A 405 0.90 -25.99 -5.72
CA LEU A 405 1.61 -26.80 -6.71
C LEU A 405 0.97 -28.17 -6.94
N ILE A 406 -0.21 -28.43 -6.36
CA ILE A 406 -0.91 -29.69 -6.61
C ILE A 406 -1.43 -29.66 -8.05
N CYS A 407 -0.87 -30.53 -8.89
CA CYS A 407 -1.47 -30.91 -10.16
C CYS A 407 -2.79 -31.63 -9.82
N GLU A 408 -3.93 -30.98 -10.06
CA GLU A 408 -5.24 -31.66 -10.09
C GLU A 408 -5.36 -32.56 -11.32
#